data_AF-A0A5B7F6U9-F1
#
_entry.id   AF-A0A5B7F6U9-F1
#
_cell.length_a   1.000
_cell.length_b   1.000
_cell.length_c   1.000
_cell.angle_alpha   90.00
_cell.angle_beta   90.00
_cell.angle_gamma   90.00
#
_symmetry.space_group_name_H-M   'P 1'
#
loop_
_entity.id
_entity.type
_entity.pdbx_description
1 polymer ?
#
loop_
_entity_poly.entity_id
_entity_poly.type
_entity_poly.pdbx_seq_one_letter_code
_entity_poly.pdbx_strand_id
1 'polypeptide(L)'
;MHLFLSTHVQWIGKHHLSHLSPSPESLNDFRPISITPIPSLMCEDFVFDWAYNKISNSLDIQQFGNIRATSTFQYLISFLDFIHSHLNKRNTSLAVAFVDFRKAFDLVDNIVVINKAIRLGLPPHLTAWLADFLTGRQQAIRYQNYISSFQQLIC
;
A
#
# COMPACT_ATOMS: atom_id res chain seq x y z
N MET A 1 26.39 18.48 -11.25
CA MET A 1 26.81 17.07 -11.35
C MET A 1 25.56 16.25 -11.63
N HIS A 2 25.39 15.91 -12.90
CA HIS A 2 24.21 15.24 -13.46
C HIS A 2 24.17 13.78 -13.01
N LEU A 3 23.04 13.32 -12.48
CA LEU A 3 22.71 11.90 -12.44
C LEU A 3 21.35 11.71 -13.12
N PHE A 4 21.44 11.31 -14.39
CA PHE A 4 20.40 10.58 -15.10
C PHE A 4 20.24 9.22 -14.42
N LEU A 5 19.03 8.88 -13.98
CA LEU A 5 18.63 7.48 -13.84
C LEU A 5 17.33 7.31 -14.63
N SER A 6 17.53 6.85 -15.88
CA SER A 6 16.52 6.19 -16.67
C SER A 6 16.33 4.79 -16.07
N THR A 7 15.15 4.53 -15.51
CA THR A 7 14.70 3.16 -15.27
C THR A 7 13.42 2.97 -16.05
N HIS A 8 13.58 2.36 -17.23
CA HIS A 8 12.52 1.68 -17.97
C HIS A 8 11.84 0.67 -17.03
N VAL A 9 10.66 1.02 -16.51
CA VAL A 9 9.74 0.04 -15.95
C VAL A 9 8.72 -0.28 -17.04
N GLN A 10 9.05 -1.30 -17.83
CA GLN A 10 8.17 -1.84 -18.85
C GLN A 10 7.19 -2.80 -18.14
N TRP A 11 5.97 -2.32 -17.86
CA TRP A 11 4.90 -3.15 -17.30
C TRP A 11 4.39 -4.11 -18.40
N ILE A 12 4.83 -5.38 -18.35
CA ILE A 12 4.24 -6.47 -19.13
C ILE A 12 3.15 -7.11 -18.28
N GLY A 13 1.90 -6.84 -18.64
CA GLY A 13 0.71 -7.39 -18.00
C GLY A 13 -0.49 -7.37 -18.94
N LYS A 14 -0.32 -7.83 -20.18
CA LYS A 14 -1.44 -8.24 -21.03
C LYS A 14 -1.48 -9.76 -20.99
N HIS A 15 -2.52 -10.35 -20.42
CA HIS A 15 -3.28 -11.47 -21.00
C HIS A 15 -4.49 -11.81 -20.09
N HIS A 16 -5.68 -11.62 -20.66
CA HIS A 16 -6.95 -12.32 -20.38
C HIS A 16 -7.55 -12.34 -18.97
N LEU A 17 -8.22 -11.25 -18.58
CA LEU A 17 -9.43 -11.25 -17.75
C LEU A 17 -10.38 -10.16 -18.27
N SER A 18 -11.28 -10.52 -19.20
CA SER A 18 -12.07 -9.56 -19.99
C SER A 18 -13.38 -9.08 -19.32
N HIS A 19 -13.45 -8.97 -17.99
CA HIS A 19 -14.72 -8.61 -17.33
C HIS A 19 -14.65 -7.71 -16.07
N LEU A 20 -13.58 -6.95 -15.84
CA LEU A 20 -13.57 -5.93 -14.76
C LEU A 20 -12.89 -4.63 -15.22
N SER A 21 -13.67 -3.55 -15.19
CA SER A 21 -13.39 -2.14 -15.48
C SER A 21 -13.74 -1.69 -16.92
N PRO A 22 -14.65 -0.70 -17.11
CA PRO A 22 -14.72 0.02 -18.37
C PRO A 22 -13.36 0.68 -18.63
N SER A 23 -12.97 0.81 -19.89
CA SER A 23 -11.78 1.57 -20.28
C SER A 23 -11.77 2.92 -19.54
N PRO A 24 -10.63 3.37 -18.98
CA PRO A 24 -10.58 4.63 -18.25
C PRO A 24 -11.07 5.78 -19.16
N GLU A 25 -12.17 6.42 -18.78
CA GLU A 25 -12.79 7.50 -19.55
C GLU A 25 -12.20 8.86 -19.17
N SER A 26 -11.60 8.95 -17.97
CA SER A 26 -11.04 10.18 -17.43
C SER A 26 -9.64 9.97 -16.81
N LEU A 27 -8.86 11.05 -16.73
CA LEU A 27 -7.55 11.04 -16.06
C LEU A 27 -7.64 10.62 -14.57
N ASN A 28 -8.81 10.76 -13.95
CA ASN A 28 -9.06 10.45 -12.54
C ASN A 28 -9.25 8.94 -12.26
N ASP A 29 -9.36 8.14 -13.32
CA ASP A 29 -9.49 6.68 -13.26
C ASP A 29 -8.12 5.99 -13.18
N PHE A 30 -7.05 6.70 -13.54
CA PHE A 30 -5.70 6.23 -13.32
C PHE A 30 -5.31 6.38 -11.86
N ARG A 31 -4.60 5.38 -11.34
CA ARG A 31 -3.94 5.49 -10.04
C ARG A 31 -2.76 6.47 -10.18
N PRO A 32 -2.74 7.58 -9.43
CA PRO A 32 -1.57 8.44 -9.41
C PRO A 32 -0.41 7.67 -8.76
N ILE A 33 0.74 7.62 -9.44
CA ILE A 33 1.97 7.04 -8.89
C ILE A 33 2.90 8.21 -8.62
N SER A 34 3.30 8.35 -7.36
CA SER A 34 4.33 9.29 -6.95
C SER A 34 5.68 8.58 -6.86
N ILE A 35 6.69 9.16 -7.50
CA ILE A 35 8.05 8.61 -7.44
C ILE A 35 8.80 9.35 -6.34
N THR A 36 9.14 8.64 -5.29
CA THR A 36 9.94 9.17 -4.19
C THR A 36 11.41 9.31 -4.63
N PRO A 37 12.12 10.41 -4.30
CA PRO A 37 13.55 10.50 -4.58
C PRO A 37 14.34 9.38 -3.89
N ILE A 38 15.42 8.91 -4.52
CA ILE A 38 16.30 7.85 -4.01
C ILE A 38 16.69 8.02 -2.53
N PRO A 39 17.12 9.19 -2.02
CA PRO A 39 17.45 9.31 -0.60
C PRO A 39 16.25 9.07 0.32
N SER A 40 15.04 9.46 -0.09
CA SER A 40 13.83 9.20 0.68
C SER A 40 13.46 7.73 0.64
N LEU A 41 13.62 7.06 -0.50
CA LEU A 41 13.39 5.61 -0.62
C LEU A 41 14.30 4.82 0.33
N MET A 42 15.59 5.18 0.41
CA MET A 42 16.52 4.53 1.34
C MET A 42 16.14 4.76 2.81
N CYS A 43 15.67 5.97 3.15
CA CYS A 43 15.15 6.27 4.48
C CYS A 43 13.88 5.49 4.79
N GLU A 44 12.98 5.34 3.83
CA GLU A 44 11.75 4.55 3.97
C GLU A 44 12.04 3.09 4.31
N ASP A 45 13.00 2.47 3.63
CA ASP A 45 13.41 1.09 3.91
C ASP A 45 13.94 0.94 5.35
N PHE A 46 14.81 1.85 5.78
CA PHE A 46 15.35 1.85 7.14
C PHE A 46 14.25 2.06 8.19
N VAL A 47 13.38 3.05 7.97
CA VAL A 47 12.28 3.37 8.88
C VAL A 47 11.27 2.22 8.94
N PHE A 48 10.96 1.60 7.81
CA PHE A 48 10.09 0.44 7.73
C PHE A 48 10.62 -0.70 8.58
N ASP A 49 11.91 -1.05 8.43
CA ASP A 49 12.53 -2.12 9.21
C ASP A 49 12.47 -1.84 10.72
N TRP A 50 12.75 -0.60 11.11
CA TRP A 50 12.69 -0.19 12.50
C TRP A 50 11.25 -0.25 13.06
N ALA A 51 10.28 0.30 12.34
CA ALA A 51 8.88 0.28 12.73
C ALA A 51 8.33 -1.14 12.79
N TYR A 52 8.62 -1.96 11.78
CA TYR A 52 8.16 -3.35 11.68
C TYR A 52 8.62 -4.17 12.89
N ASN A 53 9.89 -4.05 13.29
CA ASN A 53 10.42 -4.74 14.47
C ASN A 53 9.74 -4.33 15.79
N LYS A 54 9.11 -3.15 15.85
CA LYS A 54 8.36 -2.69 17.03
C LYS A 54 6.91 -3.16 17.04
N ILE A 55 6.27 -3.22 15.87
CA ILE A 55 4.83 -3.51 15.79
C ILE A 55 4.50 -4.95 15.41
N SER A 56 5.45 -5.72 14.86
CA SER A 56 5.18 -7.03 14.25
C SER A 56 4.38 -7.96 15.17
N ASN A 57 4.66 -7.95 16.47
CA ASN A 57 3.98 -8.79 17.47
C ASN A 57 2.53 -8.35 17.77
N SER A 58 2.14 -7.13 17.39
CA SER A 58 0.80 -6.58 17.59
C SER A 58 -0.08 -6.65 16.34
N LEU A 59 0.46 -7.19 15.23
CA LEU A 59 -0.27 -7.35 13.98
C LEU A 59 -1.20 -8.57 14.05
N ASP A 60 -2.28 -8.53 13.28
CA ASP A 60 -3.23 -9.63 13.23
C ASP A 60 -2.55 -10.87 12.60
N ILE A 61 -2.72 -12.01 13.28
CA ILE A 61 -2.17 -13.31 12.85
C ILE A 61 -2.78 -13.75 11.51
N GLN A 62 -3.99 -13.30 11.18
CA GLN A 62 -4.66 -13.57 9.90
C GLN A 62 -4.35 -12.52 8.83
N GLN A 63 -3.49 -11.54 9.11
CA GLN A 63 -3.04 -10.59 8.11
C GLN A 63 -1.89 -11.19 7.29
N PHE A 64 -2.14 -11.42 6.00
CA PHE A 64 -1.11 -11.93 5.07
C PHE A 64 -0.53 -10.84 4.17
N GLY A 65 -1.20 -9.69 4.05
CA GLY A 65 -0.74 -8.56 3.26
C GLY A 65 0.25 -7.68 4.03
N ASN A 66 1.32 -7.26 3.35
CA ASN A 66 2.35 -6.38 3.91
C ASN A 66 3.03 -6.91 5.19
N ILE A 67 3.06 -8.23 5.36
CA ILE A 67 3.78 -8.93 6.44
C ILE A 67 5.00 -9.64 5.83
N ARG A 68 6.11 -9.70 6.58
CA ARG A 68 7.31 -10.41 6.12
C ARG A 68 7.05 -11.91 6.07
N ALA A 69 7.62 -12.57 5.08
CA ALA A 69 7.52 -14.02 4.88
C ALA A 69 6.09 -14.56 4.68
N THR A 70 5.13 -13.70 4.35
CA THR A 70 3.78 -14.10 3.95
C THR A 70 3.55 -13.92 2.46
N SER A 71 2.58 -14.65 1.90
CA SER A 71 2.19 -14.52 0.50
C SER A 71 0.69 -14.73 0.30
N THR A 72 0.17 -14.26 -0.84
CA THR A 72 -1.22 -14.50 -1.25
C THR A 72 -1.55 -15.99 -1.34
N PHE A 73 -0.55 -16.84 -1.61
CA PHE A 73 -0.72 -18.28 -1.64
C PHE A 73 -1.00 -18.86 -0.24
N GLN A 74 -0.27 -18.41 0.78
CA GLN A 74 -0.53 -18.82 2.17
C GLN A 74 -1.91 -18.35 2.64
N TYR A 75 -2.32 -17.12 2.26
CA TYR A 75 -3.68 -16.65 2.50
C TYR A 75 -4.72 -17.59 1.88
N LEU A 76 -4.53 -17.96 0.60
CA LEU A 76 -5.47 -18.85 -0.09
C LEU A 76 -5.56 -20.23 0.57
N ILE A 77 -4.44 -20.81 0.98
CA ILE A 77 -4.42 -22.08 1.72
C ILE A 77 -5.21 -21.94 3.02
N SER A 78 -4.91 -20.91 3.83
CA SER A 78 -5.60 -20.69 5.11
C SER A 78 -7.09 -20.45 4.93
N PHE A 79 -7.48 -19.73 3.88
CA PHE A 79 -8.87 -19.45 3.56
C PHE A 79 -9.62 -20.71 3.10
N LEU A 80 -9.00 -21.55 2.27
CA LEU A 80 -9.59 -22.83 1.86
C LEU A 80 -9.72 -23.78 3.04
N ASP A 81 -8.70 -23.89 3.90
CA ASP A 81 -8.75 -24.71 5.11
C ASP A 81 -9.87 -24.25 6.05
N PHE A 82 -10.06 -22.92 6.20
CA PHE A 82 -11.19 -22.35 6.91
C PHE A 82 -12.54 -22.78 6.32
N ILE A 83 -12.71 -22.73 4.99
CA ILE A 83 -13.94 -23.18 4.33
C ILE A 83 -14.16 -24.68 4.57
N HIS A 84 -13.16 -25.50 4.30
CA HIS A 84 -13.27 -26.96 4.41
C HIS A 84 -13.58 -27.42 5.83
N SER A 85 -12.92 -26.83 6.85
CA SER A 85 -13.17 -27.15 8.25
C SER A 85 -14.59 -26.80 8.72
N HIS A 86 -15.23 -25.79 8.12
CA HIS A 86 -16.61 -25.42 8.42
C HIS A 86 -17.63 -26.30 7.69
N LEU A 87 -17.37 -26.65 6.42
CA LEU A 87 -18.24 -27.51 5.63
C LEU A 87 -18.22 -28.99 6.07
N ASN A 88 -17.15 -29.46 6.70
CA ASN A 88 -17.06 -30.82 7.24
C ASN A 88 -17.93 -31.06 8.50
N LYS A 89 -18.50 -30.00 9.09
CA LYS A 89 -19.40 -30.10 10.24
C LYS A 89 -20.83 -30.32 9.75
N ARG A 90 -21.59 -31.19 10.42
CA ARG A 90 -23.01 -31.41 10.06
C ARG A 90 -23.83 -30.16 10.40
N ASN A 91 -24.81 -29.85 9.55
CA ASN A 91 -25.76 -28.75 9.70
C ASN A 91 -25.12 -27.35 9.80
N THR A 92 -24.01 -27.11 9.10
CA THR A 92 -23.40 -25.78 8.97
C THR A 92 -23.67 -25.18 7.60
N SER A 93 -23.66 -23.85 7.52
CA SER A 93 -23.71 -23.10 6.27
C SER A 93 -22.72 -21.95 6.39
N LEU A 94 -21.99 -21.67 5.32
CA LEU A 94 -20.96 -20.65 5.27
C LEU A 94 -21.32 -19.62 4.20
N ALA A 95 -21.24 -18.35 4.55
CA ALA A 95 -21.31 -17.24 3.61
C ALA A 95 -20.01 -16.43 3.70
N VAL A 96 -19.47 -16.04 2.56
CA VAL A 96 -18.25 -15.22 2.46
C VAL A 96 -18.60 -13.90 1.81
N ALA A 97 -18.12 -12.80 2.40
CA ALA A 97 -18.22 -11.47 1.83
C ALA A 97 -16.83 -10.95 1.49
N PHE A 98 -16.65 -10.47 0.26
CA PHE A 98 -15.44 -9.78 -0.18
C PHE A 98 -15.69 -8.27 -0.13
N VAL A 99 -14.81 -7.55 0.57
CA VAL A 99 -14.89 -6.10 0.74
C VAL A 99 -13.61 -5.48 0.22
N ASP A 100 -13.74 -4.45 -0.61
CA ASP A 100 -12.61 -3.70 -1.14
C ASP A 100 -12.85 -2.18 -0.96
N PHE A 101 -11.77 -1.44 -0.69
CA PHE A 101 -11.82 -0.01 -0.43
C PHE A 101 -11.40 0.77 -1.67
N ARG A 102 -12.28 1.67 -2.15
CA ARG A 102 -11.96 2.58 -3.25
C ARG A 102 -10.87 3.55 -2.81
N LYS A 103 -9.81 3.70 -3.61
CA LYS A 103 -8.74 4.70 -3.40
C LYS A 103 -8.23 4.72 -1.95
N ALA A 104 -8.00 3.53 -1.38
CA ALA A 104 -7.72 3.35 0.05
C ALA A 104 -6.52 4.14 0.58
N PHE A 105 -5.51 4.34 -0.27
CA PHE A 105 -4.37 5.20 0.00
C PHE A 105 -4.84 6.65 -0.08
N ASP A 106 -5.21 7.15 -1.26
CA ASP A 106 -5.63 8.56 -1.47
C ASP A 106 -6.73 9.12 -0.53
N LEU A 107 -7.53 8.27 0.11
CA LEU A 107 -8.61 8.67 1.02
C LEU A 107 -8.28 8.47 2.51
N VAL A 108 -7.09 8.00 2.84
CA VAL A 108 -6.72 7.75 4.23
C VAL A 108 -6.49 9.07 4.97
N ASP A 109 -7.07 9.19 6.15
CA ASP A 109 -6.81 10.34 7.02
C ASP A 109 -5.46 10.16 7.74
N ASN A 110 -4.51 11.05 7.43
CA ASN A 110 -3.18 11.07 8.03
C ASN A 110 -3.20 11.10 9.57
N ILE A 111 -4.15 11.82 10.18
CA ILE A 111 -4.31 11.90 11.64
C ILE A 111 -4.68 10.54 12.21
N VAL A 112 -5.58 9.81 11.53
CA VAL A 112 -5.98 8.47 11.95
C VAL A 112 -4.81 7.49 11.84
N VAL A 113 -4.00 7.58 10.78
CA VAL A 113 -2.79 6.76 10.60
C VAL A 113 -1.78 7.02 11.71
N ILE A 114 -1.47 8.29 11.99
CA ILE A 114 -0.53 8.69 13.04
C ILE A 114 -1.01 8.20 14.42
N ASN A 115 -2.30 8.41 14.75
CA ASN A 115 -2.88 7.94 16.00
C ASN A 115 -2.89 6.42 16.11
N LYS A 116 -3.04 5.69 15.00
CA LYS A 116 -2.92 4.23 14.98
C LYS A 116 -1.48 3.80 15.22
N ALA A 117 -0.51 4.45 14.61
CA ALA A 117 0.91 4.18 14.84
C ALA A 117 1.30 4.37 16.33
N ILE A 118 0.85 5.45 16.97
CA ILE A 118 1.08 5.69 18.41
C ILE A 118 0.48 4.55 19.24
N ARG A 119 -0.76 4.14 18.96
CA ARG A 119 -1.44 3.05 19.69
C ARG A 119 -0.77 1.70 19.53
N LEU A 120 -0.14 1.44 18.38
CA LEU A 120 0.66 0.24 18.12
C LEU A 120 2.04 0.27 18.81
N GLY A 121 2.38 1.36 19.50
CA GLY A 121 3.63 1.48 20.25
C GLY A 121 4.81 1.97 19.41
N LEU A 122 4.57 2.68 18.29
CA LEU A 122 5.67 3.37 17.62
C LEU A 122 6.26 4.43 18.56
N PRO A 123 7.59 4.53 18.63
CA PRO A 123 8.24 5.52 19.46
C PRO A 123 8.05 6.93 18.87
N PRO A 124 8.07 8.00 19.71
CA PRO A 124 7.72 9.35 19.29
C PRO A 124 8.52 9.90 18.11
N HIS A 125 9.80 9.55 17.99
CA HIS A 125 10.64 9.98 16.86
C HIS A 125 10.21 9.35 15.52
N LEU A 126 9.81 8.08 15.52
CA LEU A 126 9.29 7.42 14.32
C LEU A 126 7.92 7.97 13.95
N THR A 127 7.08 8.23 14.94
CA THR A 127 5.77 8.86 14.71
C THR A 127 5.92 10.28 14.16
N ALA A 128 6.86 11.07 14.67
CA ALA A 128 7.14 12.41 14.17
C ALA A 128 7.65 12.38 12.73
N TRP A 129 8.57 11.46 12.42
CA TRP A 129 9.04 11.25 11.05
C TRP A 129 7.91 10.83 10.11
N LEU A 130 7.02 9.92 10.55
CA LEU A 130 5.86 9.50 9.77
C LEU A 130 4.89 10.66 9.52
N ALA A 131 4.67 11.51 10.52
CA ALA A 131 3.83 12.69 10.37
C ALA A 131 4.41 13.69 9.37
N ASP A 132 5.72 13.95 9.43
CA ASP A 132 6.42 14.81 8.47
C ASP A 132 6.38 14.20 7.06
N PHE A 133 6.59 12.89 6.95
CA PHE A 133 6.56 12.16 5.68
C PHE A 133 5.18 12.17 5.00
N LEU A 134 4.10 12.13 5.77
CA LEU A 134 2.73 12.11 5.23
C LEU A 134 2.15 13.51 4.97
N THR A 135 2.78 14.58 5.46
CA THR A 135 2.24 15.95 5.39
C THR A 135 3.08 16.88 4.52
N GLY A 136 2.45 17.92 3.95
CA GLY A 136 3.15 18.99 3.22
C GLY A 136 3.86 18.59 1.92
N ARG A 137 3.76 17.33 1.48
CA ARG A 137 4.45 16.84 0.29
C ARG A 137 3.81 17.37 -0.99
N GLN A 138 4.66 17.76 -1.94
CA GLN A 138 4.26 18.20 -3.26
C GLN A 138 5.11 17.52 -4.33
N GLN A 139 4.53 17.28 -5.50
CA GLN A 139 5.22 16.74 -6.66
C GLN A 139 4.95 17.58 -7.89
N ALA A 140 5.90 17.59 -8.83
CA ALA A 140 5.73 18.11 -10.17
C ALA A 140 6.41 17.15 -11.16
N ILE A 141 5.86 17.03 -12.35
CA ILE A 141 6.38 16.17 -13.41
C ILE A 141 7.25 17.04 -14.31
N ARG A 142 8.48 16.59 -14.58
CA ARG A 142 9.32 17.16 -15.61
C ARG A 142 9.29 16.28 -16.85
N TYR A 143 8.84 16.84 -17.96
CA TYR A 143 8.91 16.21 -19.27
C TYR A 143 9.75 17.08 -20.21
N GLN A 144 10.92 16.57 -20.59
CA GLN A 144 11.92 17.33 -21.35
C GLN A 144 12.28 18.65 -20.64
N ASN A 145 11.99 19.79 -21.26
CA ASN A 145 12.25 21.14 -20.74
C ASN A 145 11.05 21.76 -20.02
N TYR A 146 9.93 21.03 -19.90
CA TYR A 146 8.73 21.51 -19.24
C TYR A 146 8.59 20.90 -17.85
N ILE A 147 8.14 21.72 -16.90
CA ILE A 147 7.82 21.31 -15.53
C ILE A 147 6.35 21.66 -15.30
N SER A 148 5.57 20.70 -14.80
CA SER A 148 4.17 20.94 -14.45
C SER A 148 4.05 21.86 -13.22
N SER A 149 2.84 22.35 -12.94
CA SER A 149 2.57 22.94 -11.63
C SER A 149 2.81 21.92 -10.52
N PHE A 150 3.20 22.41 -9.34
CA PHE A 150 3.26 21.58 -8.15
C PHE A 150 1.85 21.18 -7.73
N GLN A 151 1.68 19.89 -7.44
CA GLN A 151 0.46 19.33 -6.90
C GLN A 151 0.75 18.67 -5.56
N GLN A 152 -0.15 18.84 -4.61
CA GLN A 152 -0.05 18.18 -3.32
C GLN A 152 -0.11 16.66 -3.51
N LEU A 153 0.82 15.97 -2.87
CA LEU A 153 0.83 14.53 -2.78
C LEU A 153 -0.21 14.10 -1.75
N ILE A 154 -1.22 13.38 -2.23
CA ILE A 154 -2.19 12.71 -1.38
C ILE A 154 -1.69 11.27 -1.25
N CYS A 155 -1.34 10.89 -0.04
CA CYS A 155 -1.01 9.50 0.31
C CYS A 155 -2.27 8.70 0.49
#